data_AF-A0A349WFA7-F1
#
_entry.id   AF-A0A349WFA7-F1
#
_cell.length_a   1.000
_cell.length_b   1.000
_cell.length_c   1.000
_cell.angle_alpha   90.00
_cell.angle_beta   90.00
_cell.angle_gamma   90.00
#
_symmetry.space_group_name_H-M   'P 1'
#
loop_
_entity.id
_entity.type
_entity.pdbx_description
1 polymer ?
#
loop_
_entity_poly.entity_id
_entity_poly.type
_entity_poly.pdbx_seq_one_letter_code
_entity_poly.pdbx_strand_id
1 'polypeptide(L)'
;GVGHKTASVVMAQAFGVSSFPVDTHIHRLAQRWKLTNGKSVAQTEKDLKRHFVEDRWNSLHLQIIYYGREYCPAHACHGLACPICKTCFPERKNKVQNRKA
;
A
#
# COMPACT_ATOMS: atom_id res chain seq x y z
N GLY A 1 -24.14 -10.18 -5.57
CA GLY A 1 -23.04 -10.52 -4.64
C GLY A 1 -22.15 -9.32 -4.34
N VAL A 2 -22.76 -8.17 -4.06
CA VAL A 2 -22.11 -6.94 -3.62
C VAL A 2 -22.59 -6.76 -2.18
N GLY A 3 -21.75 -7.04 -1.18
CA GLY A 3 -22.29 -7.12 0.20
C GLY A 3 -21.32 -6.90 1.34
N HIS A 4 -20.04 -7.24 1.21
CA HIS A 4 -19.14 -7.20 2.39
C HIS A 4 -17.93 -6.27 2.28
N LYS A 5 -17.48 -5.85 1.10
CA LYS A 5 -16.33 -4.93 0.97
C LYS A 5 -16.71 -3.46 1.08
N THR A 6 -17.90 -3.08 0.64
CA THR A 6 -18.33 -1.68 0.60
C THR A 6 -18.82 -1.19 1.96
N ALA A 7 -19.43 -2.05 2.77
CA ALA A 7 -19.96 -1.67 4.09
C ALA A 7 -18.86 -1.29 5.09
N SER A 8 -17.72 -2.00 5.11
CA SER A 8 -16.63 -1.70 6.04
C SER A 8 -15.88 -0.41 5.71
N VAL A 9 -15.80 -0.03 4.42
CA VAL A 9 -15.16 1.22 3.99
C VAL A 9 -16.02 2.43 4.40
N VAL A 10 -17.35 2.31 4.31
CA VAL A 10 -18.29 3.38 4.71
C VAL A 10 -18.39 3.49 6.23
N MET A 11 -18.41 2.37 6.96
CA MET A 11 -18.48 2.39 8.43
C MET A 11 -17.21 3.00 9.06
N ALA A 12 -16.01 2.71 8.53
CA ALA A 12 -14.78 3.32 9.04
C ALA A 12 -14.72 4.86 8.83
N GLN A 13 -15.32 5.38 7.75
CA GLN A 13 -15.45 6.83 7.54
C GLN A 13 -16.49 7.48 8.47
N ALA A 14 -17.50 6.75 8.92
CA ALA A 14 -18.59 7.28 9.74
C ALA A 14 -18.28 7.41 11.24
N PHE A 15 -17.28 6.68 11.78
CA PHE A 15 -17.00 6.65 13.22
C PHE A 15 -15.79 7.49 13.67
N GLY A 16 -15.15 8.26 12.79
CA GLY A 16 -14.04 9.15 13.18
C GLY A 16 -12.80 8.44 13.70
N VAL A 17 -12.70 7.11 13.53
CA VAL A 17 -11.51 6.33 13.87
C VAL A 17 -10.59 6.33 12.67
N SER A 18 -9.46 7.02 12.79
CA SER A 18 -8.43 6.97 11.76
C SER A 18 -8.02 5.52 11.55
N SER A 19 -8.18 5.03 10.34
CA SER A 19 -7.71 3.71 9.94
C SER A 19 -6.87 3.85 8.67
N PHE A 20 -5.91 2.95 8.50
CA PHE A 20 -5.11 2.88 7.28
C PHE A 20 -5.39 1.52 6.64
N PRO A 21 -6.50 1.36 5.89
CA PRO A 21 -6.82 0.07 5.31
C PRO A 21 -5.73 -0.35 4.33
N VAL A 22 -5.30 -1.61 4.42
CA VAL A 22 -4.28 -2.16 3.52
C VAL A 22 -4.94 -3.13 2.53
N ASP A 23 -4.86 -2.80 1.25
CA ASP A 23 -5.28 -3.69 0.16
C ASP A 23 -4.08 -4.34 -0.54
N THR A 24 -4.33 -5.06 -1.64
CA THR A 24 -3.28 -5.74 -2.42
C THR A 24 -2.32 -4.78 -3.14
N HIS A 25 -2.74 -3.56 -3.46
CA HIS A 25 -1.88 -2.54 -4.02
C HIS A 25 -0.95 -1.99 -2.93
N ILE A 26 -1.52 -1.56 -1.80
CA ILE A 26 -0.79 -1.00 -0.68
C ILE A 26 0.22 -2.00 -0.13
N HIS A 27 -0.19 -3.26 0.10
CA HIS A 27 0.71 -4.30 0.60
C HIS A 27 1.92 -4.52 -0.32
N ARG A 28 1.66 -4.64 -1.63
CA ARG A 28 2.71 -4.80 -2.64
C ARG A 28 3.66 -3.59 -2.68
N LEU A 29 3.11 -2.37 -2.65
CA LEU A 29 3.91 -1.16 -2.72
C LEU A 29 4.73 -0.94 -1.44
N ALA A 30 4.15 -1.19 -0.27
CA ALA A 30 4.85 -1.13 1.01
C ALA A 30 6.08 -2.06 1.01
N GLN A 31 5.95 -3.28 0.48
CA GLN A 31 7.09 -4.19 0.32
C GLN A 31 8.11 -3.67 -0.72
N ARG A 32 7.67 -3.18 -1.88
CA ARG A 32 8.56 -2.60 -2.90
C ARG A 32 9.34 -1.38 -2.40
N TRP A 33 8.75 -0.62 -1.50
CA TRP A 33 9.34 0.57 -0.91
C TRP A 33 10.08 0.30 0.40
N LYS A 34 10.13 -0.96 0.85
CA LYS A 34 10.72 -1.39 2.12
C LYS A 34 10.10 -0.69 3.34
N LEU A 35 8.83 -0.31 3.27
CA LEU A 35 8.04 0.17 4.41
C LEU A 35 7.53 -0.97 5.29
N THR A 36 7.60 -2.22 4.82
CA THR A 36 7.28 -3.41 5.60
C THR A 36 8.06 -4.61 5.08
N ASN A 37 8.32 -5.57 5.96
CA ASN A 37 8.75 -6.93 5.62
C ASN A 37 7.63 -7.96 5.90
N GLY A 38 6.43 -7.47 6.21
CA GLY A 38 5.34 -8.25 6.75
C GLY A 38 4.77 -9.26 5.78
N LYS A 39 4.33 -10.38 6.35
CA LYS A 39 3.72 -11.50 5.62
C LYS A 39 2.20 -11.46 5.65
N SER A 40 1.61 -10.47 6.34
CA SER A 40 0.17 -10.32 6.46
C SER A 40 -0.25 -8.86 6.31
N VAL A 41 -1.52 -8.67 5.97
CA VAL A 41 -2.17 -7.35 5.89
C VAL A 41 -2.05 -6.62 7.24
N ALA A 42 -2.35 -7.31 8.34
CA ALA A 42 -2.33 -6.74 9.69
C ALA A 42 -0.93 -6.23 10.08
N GLN A 43 0.13 -6.97 9.75
CA GLN A 43 1.50 -6.51 10.00
C GLN A 43 1.83 -5.28 9.14
N THR A 44 1.42 -5.28 7.88
CA THR A 44 1.67 -4.14 6.99
C THR A 44 0.95 -2.89 7.46
N GLU A 45 -0.32 -3.01 7.87
CA GLU A 45 -1.07 -1.90 8.44
C GLU A 45 -0.36 -1.32 9.67
N LYS A 46 0.09 -2.18 10.58
CA LYS A 46 0.85 -1.76 11.77
C LYS A 46 2.13 -1.02 11.40
N ASP A 47 2.86 -1.49 10.40
CA ASP A 47 4.10 -0.86 9.94
C ASP A 47 3.81 0.50 9.29
N LEU A 48 2.80 0.59 8.41
CA LEU A 48 2.44 1.85 7.74
C LEU A 48 1.92 2.91 8.72
N LYS A 49 1.13 2.51 9.73
CA LYS A 49 0.70 3.40 10.81
C LYS A 49 1.87 3.96 11.65
N ARG A 50 3.00 3.26 11.71
CA ARG A 50 4.23 3.76 12.36
C ARG A 50 5.00 4.74 11.48
N HIS A 51 4.88 4.62 10.16
CA HIS A 51 5.60 5.47 9.21
C HIS A 51 4.85 6.76 8.85
N PHE A 52 3.52 6.74 8.90
CA PHE A 52 2.68 7.86 8.47
C PHE A 52 1.93 8.48 9.63
N VAL A 53 1.86 9.81 9.63
CA VAL A 53 1.03 10.59 10.54
C VAL A 53 -0.46 10.31 10.32
N GLU A 54 -1.21 10.24 11.42
CA GLU A 54 -2.59 9.75 11.48
C GLU A 54 -3.57 10.56 10.63
N ASP A 55 -3.41 11.88 10.63
CA ASP A 55 -4.20 12.85 9.85
C ASP A 55 -4.13 12.58 8.33
N ARG A 56 -3.06 11.93 7.85
CA ARG A 56 -2.86 11.63 6.43
C ARG A 56 -3.34 10.25 6.01
N TRP A 57 -3.71 9.35 6.92
CA TRP A 57 -3.96 7.94 6.59
C TRP A 57 -4.97 7.74 5.46
N ASN A 58 -6.11 8.42 5.51
CA ASN A 58 -7.14 8.33 4.47
C ASN A 58 -6.65 8.84 3.11
N SER A 59 -5.94 9.97 3.10
CA SER A 59 -5.40 10.55 1.86
C SER A 59 -4.33 9.65 1.24
N LEU A 60 -3.42 9.12 2.06
CA LEU A 60 -2.34 8.23 1.62
C LEU A 60 -2.88 6.90 1.12
N HIS A 61 -3.92 6.35 1.76
CA HIS A 61 -4.59 5.14 1.29
C HIS A 61 -5.00 5.27 -0.18
N LEU A 62 -5.74 6.33 -0.52
CA LEU A 62 -6.18 6.58 -1.90
C LEU A 62 -4.99 6.88 -2.84
N GLN A 63 -4.07 7.75 -2.43
CA GLN A 63 -2.91 8.12 -3.25
C GLN A 63 -2.04 6.92 -3.61
N ILE A 64 -1.78 6.01 -2.66
CA ILE A 64 -0.98 4.81 -2.90
C ILE A 64 -1.71 3.85 -3.83
N ILE A 65 -3.04 3.70 -3.71
CA ILE A 65 -3.85 2.88 -4.61
C ILE A 65 -3.78 3.43 -6.04
N TYR A 66 -4.04 4.73 -6.23
CA TYR A 66 -3.98 5.37 -7.55
C TYR A 66 -2.58 5.24 -8.16
N TYR A 67 -1.54 5.55 -7.39
CA TYR A 67 -0.17 5.37 -7.84
C TYR A 67 0.15 3.92 -8.24
N GLY A 68 -0.35 2.95 -7.46
CA GLY A 68 -0.17 1.53 -7.74
C GLY A 68 -0.89 1.03 -8.97
N ARG A 69 -1.91 1.73 -9.44
CA ARG A 69 -2.64 1.42 -10.68
C ARG A 69 -1.96 2.05 -11.88
N GLU A 70 -1.65 3.34 -11.79
CA GLU A 70 -1.17 4.15 -12.91
C GLU A 70 0.33 3.99 -13.15
N TYR A 71 1.14 4.10 -12.09
CA TYR A 71 2.60 4.19 -12.21
C TYR A 71 3.31 2.91 -11.80
N CYS A 72 2.76 2.15 -10.86
CA CYS A 72 3.41 0.94 -10.30
C CYS A 72 2.58 -0.34 -10.43
N PRO A 73 2.13 -0.71 -11.66
CA PRO A 73 1.35 -1.91 -11.89
C PRO A 73 2.13 -3.18 -11.49
N ALA A 74 1.40 -4.22 -11.13
CA ALA A 74 1.96 -5.45 -10.59
C ALA A 74 2.90 -6.15 -11.60
N HIS A 75 2.48 -6.23 -12.87
CA HIS A 75 3.12 -7.00 -13.92
C HIS A 75 4.10 -6.22 -14.81
N ALA A 76 4.26 -4.90 -14.62
CA ALA A 76 5.19 -4.11 -15.42
C ALA A 76 6.31 -3.47 -14.58
N CYS A 77 5.97 -2.84 -13.45
CA CYS A 77 6.97 -2.08 -12.70
C CYS A 77 7.98 -2.99 -11.98
N HIS A 78 7.50 -4.06 -11.33
CA HIS A 78 8.33 -4.97 -10.49
C HIS A 78 9.25 -4.29 -9.46
N GLY A 79 8.97 -3.04 -9.11
CA GLY A 79 9.81 -2.24 -8.23
C GLY A 79 11.05 -1.63 -8.90
N LEU A 80 11.10 -1.58 -10.23
CA LEU A 80 12.26 -1.16 -11.03
C LEU A 80 11.97 0.05 -11.94
N ALA A 81 10.71 0.23 -12.35
CA ALA A 81 10.39 1.17 -13.43
C ALA A 81 9.84 2.52 -12.94
N CYS A 82 8.98 2.52 -11.93
CA CYS A 82 8.21 3.71 -11.56
C CYS A 82 9.06 4.76 -10.83
N PRO A 83 8.69 6.06 -10.90
CA PRO A 83 9.45 7.15 -10.31
C PRO A 83 9.86 6.90 -8.86
N ILE A 84 8.89 6.61 -7.97
CA ILE A 84 9.18 6.34 -6.55
C ILE A 84 10.16 5.17 -6.37
N CYS A 85 9.99 4.07 -7.12
CA CYS A 85 10.90 2.94 -6.98
C CYS A 85 12.33 3.26 -7.43
N LYS A 86 12.49 4.01 -8.51
CA LYS A 86 13.80 4.46 -8.99
C LYS A 86 14.43 5.50 -8.07
N THR A 87 13.63 6.41 -7.51
CA THR A 87 14.13 7.42 -6.56
C THR A 87 14.54 6.80 -5.24
N CYS A 88 13.72 5.90 -4.67
CA CYS A 88 14.04 5.25 -3.41
C CYS A 88 15.16 4.20 -3.54
N PHE A 89 15.29 3.56 -4.71
CA PHE A 89 16.25 2.46 -4.94
C PHE A 89 16.88 2.55 -6.34
N PRO A 90 17.71 3.56 -6.62
CA PRO A 90 18.28 3.80 -7.95
C PRO A 90 19.18 2.65 -8.43
N GLU A 91 19.86 1.96 -7.53
CA GLU A 91 20.77 0.85 -7.86
C GLU A 91 20.07 -0.51 -7.98
N ARG A 92 18.74 -0.57 -7.79
CA ARG A 92 18.01 -1.84 -7.84
C ARG A 92 17.95 -2.37 -9.28
N LYS A 93 18.62 -3.49 -9.53
CA LYS A 93 18.64 -4.18 -10.84
C LYS A 93 17.62 -5.33 -10.94
N ASN A 94 17.27 -5.93 -9.80
CA ASN A 94 16.45 -7.15 -9.73
C ASN A 94 15.01 -6.89 -9.31
N LYS A 95 14.07 -7.67 -9.87
CA LYS A 95 12.64 -7.60 -9.54
C LYS A 95 12.42 -7.85 -8.05
N VAL A 96 11.57 -7.04 -7.41
CA VAL A 96 11.16 -7.28 -6.02
C VAL A 96 10.20 -8.46 -5.98
N GLN A 97 10.57 -9.49 -5.22
CA GLN A 97 9.67 -10.59 -4.88
C GLN A 97 8.73 -10.14 -3.76
N ASN A 98 7.47 -9.91 -4.11
CA ASN A 98 6.45 -9.52 -3.14
C ASN A 98 5.90 -10.79 -2.48
N ARG A 99 5.74 -10.75 -1.16
CA ARG A 99 5.12 -11.85 -0.42
C ARG A 99 3.61 -11.67 -0.51
N LYS A 100 2.87 -12.74 -0.76
CA LYS A 100 1.40 -12.70 -0.64
C LYS A 100 1.05 -12.51 0.83
N ALA A 101 0.05 -11.66 1.06
CA ALA A 101 -0.52 -11.43 2.38
C ALA A 101 -1.43 -12.58 2.81
#